data_AF-A0A080ZLC9-F1
#
_entry.id   AF-A0A080ZLC9-F1
#
_cell.length_a   1.000
_cell.length_b   1.000
_cell.length_c   1.000
_cell.angle_alpha   90.00
_cell.angle_beta   90.00
_cell.angle_gamma   90.00
#
_symmetry.space_group_name_H-M   'P 1'
#
loop_
_entity.id
_entity.type
_entity.pdbx_description
1 polymer ?
#
loop_
_entity_poly.entity_id
_entity_poly.type
_entity_poly.pdbx_seq_one_letter_code
_entity_poly.pdbx_strand_id
1 'polypeptide(L)'
;MEFQECFSLLASRPAHAHEHCEEEKHAEDKPQDVNAVEHEETVVSEELEDLTLLSTRELVRTFHGLQETRVQIYADFRQGFQVHQKTEQFPAFCSGITERFSAVSERINQVEKHLRDKKQQVIADFIRKIQLEEKEKLLLTSAVLIEKMRLTDALKQPDPDESTVAFLERSVETLNGKHTECVVRINEVLEDLRAESADIVD
;
A
#
# COMPACT_ATOMS: atom_id res chain seq x y z
N MET A 1 1.55 -4.63 -8.35
CA MET A 1 2.88 -4.22 -7.85
C MET A 1 3.28 -5.33 -6.92
N GLU A 2 4.25 -6.15 -7.32
CA GLU A 2 4.66 -7.32 -6.55
C GLU A 2 5.39 -6.85 -5.29
N PHE A 3 4.71 -6.92 -4.15
CA PHE A 3 5.31 -6.57 -2.85
C PHE A 3 6.58 -7.39 -2.60
N GLN A 4 6.65 -8.63 -3.08
CA GLN A 4 7.82 -9.49 -2.97
C GLN A 4 9.04 -8.93 -3.70
N GLU A 5 8.85 -8.30 -4.86
CA GLU A 5 9.93 -7.63 -5.60
C GLU A 5 10.38 -6.36 -4.86
N CYS A 6 9.43 -5.57 -4.36
CA CYS A 6 9.75 -4.39 -3.53
C CYS A 6 10.43 -4.76 -2.21
N PHE A 7 9.97 -5.82 -1.54
CA PHE A 7 10.59 -6.35 -0.33
C PHE A 7 12.00 -6.85 -0.61
N SER A 8 12.19 -7.63 -1.68
CA SER A 8 13.52 -8.12 -2.06
C SER A 8 14.46 -6.97 -2.42
N LEU A 9 13.97 -5.94 -3.10
CA LEU A 9 14.73 -4.75 -3.49
C LEU A 9 15.04 -3.82 -2.30
N LEU A 10 14.18 -3.78 -1.28
CA LEU A 10 14.42 -3.04 -0.04
C LEU A 10 15.29 -3.82 0.96
N ALA A 11 15.11 -5.15 1.04
CA ALA A 11 15.87 -6.03 1.92
C ALA A 11 17.31 -6.26 1.44
N SER A 12 17.55 -6.19 0.13
CA SER A 12 18.89 -6.33 -0.48
C SER A 12 19.73 -5.04 -0.44
N ARG A 13 19.14 -3.89 -0.06
CA ARG A 13 19.87 -2.62 -0.01
C ARG A 13 20.87 -2.60 1.16
N PRO A 14 22.19 -2.44 0.88
CA PRO A 14 23.18 -2.24 1.93
C PRO A 14 22.82 -1.04 2.81
N ALA A 15 23.16 -1.09 4.10
CA ALA A 15 22.92 0.00 5.06
C ALA A 15 23.49 1.36 4.59
N HIS A 16 24.49 1.37 3.70
CA HIS A 16 25.16 2.57 3.21
C HIS A 16 24.73 3.03 1.80
N ALA A 17 23.67 2.45 1.23
CA ALA A 17 23.29 2.70 -0.18
C ALA A 17 22.70 4.09 -0.47
N HIS A 18 22.68 5.02 0.50
CA HIS A 18 22.11 6.34 0.31
C HIS A 18 23.08 7.35 -0.34
N GLU A 19 24.33 6.97 -0.65
CA GLU A 19 25.34 7.94 -1.11
C GLU A 19 25.58 8.05 -2.62
N HIS A 20 25.19 7.11 -3.51
CA HIS A 20 25.54 7.30 -4.95
C HIS A 20 24.64 6.60 -5.98
N CYS A 21 24.25 7.39 -7.00
CA CYS A 21 24.03 7.12 -8.44
C CYS A 21 23.16 5.93 -8.87
N GLU A 22 22.11 6.14 -9.68
CA GLU A 22 22.15 6.43 -11.13
C GLU A 22 22.89 5.35 -11.94
N GLU A 23 22.15 4.80 -12.91
CA GLU A 23 22.58 4.04 -14.10
C GLU A 23 22.60 2.49 -14.06
N GLU A 24 21.93 1.96 -15.11
CA GLU A 24 22.02 0.63 -15.75
C GLU A 24 21.36 -0.60 -15.12
N LYS A 25 20.90 -1.62 -15.86
CA LYS A 25 20.16 -1.82 -17.13
C LYS A 25 19.98 -3.35 -17.21
N HIS A 26 18.80 -3.80 -17.66
CA HIS A 26 18.46 -5.10 -18.30
C HIS A 26 19.05 -6.44 -17.79
N ALA A 27 18.17 -7.42 -17.55
CA ALA A 27 18.10 -8.65 -18.37
C ALA A 27 16.84 -9.48 -18.05
N GLU A 28 16.24 -10.00 -19.11
CA GLU A 28 15.12 -10.95 -19.15
C GLU A 28 15.55 -12.35 -18.67
N ASP A 29 14.66 -13.14 -18.06
CA ASP A 29 14.25 -14.45 -18.60
C ASP A 29 13.04 -15.08 -17.88
N LYS A 30 12.26 -15.85 -18.63
CA LYS A 30 11.17 -16.80 -18.24
C LYS A 30 11.65 -18.22 -18.69
N PRO A 31 10.94 -19.37 -18.58
CA PRO A 31 9.59 -19.67 -18.06
C PRO A 31 9.42 -21.00 -17.23
N GLN A 32 8.15 -21.29 -16.83
CA GLN A 32 7.46 -22.62 -16.69
C GLN A 32 7.81 -23.54 -15.47
N ASP A 33 6.94 -24.35 -14.83
CA ASP A 33 5.50 -24.71 -14.93
C ASP A 33 5.05 -25.51 -13.66
N VAL A 34 3.73 -25.62 -13.45
CA VAL A 34 2.88 -26.55 -12.63
C VAL A 34 3.14 -26.90 -11.15
N ASN A 35 2.17 -26.59 -10.27
CA ASN A 35 1.31 -27.63 -9.66
C ASN A 35 0.07 -27.04 -8.96
N ALA A 36 -1.07 -27.70 -9.19
CA ALA A 36 -2.38 -27.39 -8.64
C ALA A 36 -2.54 -27.99 -7.25
N VAL A 37 -3.06 -27.21 -6.30
CA VAL A 37 -3.74 -27.71 -5.11
C VAL A 37 -4.96 -26.84 -4.88
N GLU A 38 -6.12 -27.47 -5.00
CA GLU A 38 -7.44 -26.93 -4.70
C GLU A 38 -7.54 -26.68 -3.18
N HIS A 39 -7.77 -25.43 -2.79
CA HIS A 39 -8.32 -25.13 -1.48
C HIS A 39 -9.63 -24.35 -1.65
N GLU A 40 -10.70 -25.04 -1.25
CA GLU A 40 -12.01 -24.47 -0.99
C GLU A 40 -11.88 -23.37 0.05
N GLU A 41 -11.91 -22.12 -0.39
CA GLU A 41 -12.20 -20.99 0.47
C GLU A 41 -13.58 -20.45 0.16
N THR A 42 -14.26 -20.19 1.26
CA THR A 42 -15.68 -19.98 1.40
C THR A 42 -16.10 -18.74 0.64
N VAL A 43 -16.99 -18.90 -0.32
CA VAL A 43 -17.62 -17.82 -1.07
C VAL A 43 -18.40 -16.94 -0.09
N VAL A 44 -17.77 -15.87 0.38
CA VAL A 44 -18.50 -14.69 0.85
C VAL A 44 -18.97 -14.00 -0.41
N SER A 45 -20.18 -14.36 -0.84
CA SER A 45 -20.90 -13.67 -1.90
C SER A 45 -21.30 -12.29 -1.36
N GLU A 46 -20.34 -11.36 -1.30
CA GLU A 46 -20.68 -9.95 -1.38
C GLU A 46 -21.17 -9.75 -2.81
N GLU A 47 -22.48 -9.51 -2.96
CA GLU A 47 -23.06 -9.07 -4.22
C GLU A 47 -22.15 -7.97 -4.79
N LEU A 48 -21.51 -8.26 -5.93
CA LEU A 48 -20.77 -7.25 -6.67
C LEU A 48 -21.82 -6.22 -7.09
N GLU A 49 -22.01 -5.19 -6.27
CA GLU A 49 -22.77 -4.01 -6.65
C GLU A 49 -22.24 -3.57 -8.01
N ASP A 50 -23.11 -3.63 -9.01
CA ASP A 50 -22.78 -3.19 -10.35
C ASP A 50 -22.57 -1.67 -10.32
N LEU A 51 -21.31 -1.26 -10.21
CA LEU A 51 -20.90 0.14 -10.12
C LEU A 51 -21.40 0.98 -11.31
N THR A 52 -21.76 0.34 -12.44
CA THR A 52 -22.24 1.05 -13.63
C THR A 52 -23.62 1.68 -13.40
N LEU A 53 -24.44 1.10 -12.51
CA LEU A 53 -25.79 1.54 -12.21
C LEU A 53 -25.86 2.62 -11.13
N LEU A 54 -24.79 2.79 -10.36
CA LEU A 54 -24.75 3.74 -9.24
C LEU A 54 -24.80 5.20 -9.71
N SER A 55 -25.48 6.05 -8.94
CA SER A 55 -25.41 7.51 -9.06
C SER A 55 -24.02 8.05 -8.72
N THR A 56 -23.75 9.32 -9.01
CA THR A 56 -22.46 9.95 -8.68
C THR A 56 -22.22 9.94 -7.17
N ARG A 57 -23.24 10.27 -6.39
CA ARG A 57 -23.23 10.27 -4.93
C ARG A 57 -23.02 8.88 -4.35
N GLU A 58 -23.64 7.86 -4.93
CA GLU A 58 -23.40 6.48 -4.53
C GLU A 58 -21.95 6.06 -4.83
N LEU A 59 -21.41 6.37 -6.00
CA LEU A 59 -20.00 6.12 -6.34
C LEU A 59 -19.04 6.80 -5.35
N VAL A 60 -19.30 8.05 -4.96
CA VAL A 60 -18.49 8.76 -3.95
C VAL A 60 -18.60 8.09 -2.57
N ARG A 61 -19.80 7.65 -2.17
CA ARG A 61 -19.99 6.89 -0.93
C ARG A 61 -19.24 5.55 -0.96
N THR A 62 -19.31 4.83 -2.07
CA THR A 62 -18.56 3.58 -2.28
C THR A 62 -17.07 3.84 -2.18
N PHE A 63 -16.55 4.92 -2.76
CA PHE A 63 -15.15 5.32 -2.59
C PHE A 63 -14.78 5.52 -1.11
N HIS A 64 -15.59 6.22 -0.32
CA HIS A 64 -15.31 6.42 1.11
C HIS A 64 -15.29 5.09 1.88
N GLY A 65 -16.24 4.19 1.64
CA GLY A 65 -16.23 2.85 2.23
C GLY A 65 -14.98 2.04 1.85
N LEU A 66 -14.54 2.13 0.60
CA LEU A 66 -13.29 1.50 0.16
C LEU A 66 -12.05 2.11 0.84
N GLN A 67 -12.06 3.42 1.14
CA GLN A 67 -10.98 4.04 1.90
C GLN A 67 -10.96 3.59 3.37
N GLU A 68 -12.12 3.43 4.00
CA GLU A 68 -12.21 2.84 5.35
C GLU A 68 -11.67 1.41 5.35
N THR A 69 -12.05 0.59 4.38
CA THR A 69 -11.48 -0.75 4.18
C THR A 69 -9.97 -0.70 3.98
N ARG A 70 -9.44 0.24 3.19
CA ARG A 70 -8.00 0.41 3.00
C ARG A 70 -7.28 0.77 4.31
N VAL A 71 -7.86 1.63 5.14
CA VAL A 71 -7.32 1.95 6.47
C VAL A 71 -7.22 0.70 7.34
N GLN A 72 -8.24 -0.18 7.30
CA GLN A 72 -8.20 -1.46 8.01
C GLN A 72 -7.10 -2.38 7.46
N ILE A 73 -6.94 -2.49 6.13
CA ILE A 73 -5.86 -3.29 5.52
C ILE A 73 -4.48 -2.78 5.97
N TYR A 74 -4.27 -1.47 6.09
CA TYR A 74 -3.03 -0.93 6.64
C TYR A 74 -2.80 -1.31 8.12
N ALA A 75 -3.87 -1.33 8.93
CA ALA A 75 -3.77 -1.76 10.32
C ALA A 75 -3.36 -3.24 10.41
N ASP A 76 -4.04 -4.09 9.64
CA ASP A 76 -3.75 -5.52 9.55
C ASP A 76 -2.34 -5.76 9.01
N PHE A 77 -1.89 -4.98 8.02
CA PHE A 77 -0.54 -5.07 7.47
C PHE A 77 0.51 -4.82 8.55
N ARG A 78 0.39 -3.71 9.31
CA ARG A 78 1.35 -3.39 10.36
C ARG A 78 1.36 -4.44 11.48
N GLN A 79 0.19 -4.88 11.91
CA GLN A 79 0.06 -5.88 12.97
C GLN A 79 0.60 -7.25 12.52
N GLY A 80 0.15 -7.72 11.36
CA GLY A 80 0.58 -9.01 10.81
C GLY A 80 2.07 -9.01 10.45
N PHE A 81 2.63 -7.89 9.98
CA PHE A 81 4.08 -7.79 9.76
C PHE A 81 4.83 -8.02 11.07
N GLN A 82 4.42 -7.40 12.18
CA GLN A 82 5.07 -7.60 13.48
C GLN A 82 5.03 -9.05 13.94
N VAL A 83 3.91 -9.75 13.70
CA VAL A 83 3.70 -11.16 14.09
C VAL A 83 4.49 -12.12 13.19
N HIS A 84 4.45 -11.93 11.88
CA HIS A 84 4.93 -12.91 10.92
C HIS A 84 6.34 -12.63 10.38
N GLN A 85 6.92 -11.43 10.53
CA GLN A 85 8.22 -11.05 9.93
C GLN A 85 9.41 -11.99 10.19
N LYS A 86 9.36 -12.85 11.23
CA LYS A 86 10.38 -13.85 11.55
C LYS A 86 9.89 -15.30 11.49
N THR A 87 8.73 -15.54 10.87
CA THR A 87 8.11 -16.87 10.78
C THR A 87 8.06 -17.36 9.34
N GLU A 88 7.89 -18.66 9.16
CA GLU A 88 7.73 -19.29 7.85
C GLU A 88 6.44 -18.84 7.13
N GLN A 89 5.48 -18.27 7.87
CA GLN A 89 4.22 -17.76 7.32
C GLN A 89 4.37 -16.40 6.65
N PHE A 90 5.52 -15.73 6.78
CA PHE A 90 5.72 -14.38 6.26
C PHE A 90 5.41 -14.23 4.76
N PRO A 91 5.85 -15.13 3.86
CA PRO A 91 5.54 -15.01 2.44
C PRO A 91 4.04 -15.12 2.15
N ALA A 92 3.34 -16.06 2.80
CA ALA A 92 1.90 -16.23 2.66
C ALA A 92 1.13 -15.00 3.17
N PHE A 93 1.54 -14.45 4.32
CA PHE A 93 1.00 -13.20 4.85
C PHE A 93 1.20 -12.03 3.86
N CYS A 94 2.41 -11.89 3.30
CA CYS A 94 2.72 -10.84 2.33
C CYS A 94 1.89 -10.99 1.04
N SER A 95 1.67 -12.21 0.56
CA SER A 95 0.80 -12.48 -0.58
C SER A 95 -0.64 -12.04 -0.28
N GLY A 96 -1.21 -12.52 0.84
CA GLY A 96 -2.60 -12.21 1.20
C GLY A 96 -2.85 -10.72 1.43
N ILE A 97 -1.92 -10.00 2.07
CA ILE A 97 -2.09 -8.56 2.27
C ILE A 97 -1.94 -7.77 0.96
N THR A 98 -1.07 -8.22 0.04
CA THR A 98 -0.90 -7.62 -1.29
C THR A 98 -2.13 -7.80 -2.15
N GLU A 99 -2.75 -8.97 -2.09
CA GLU A 99 -4.02 -9.24 -2.77
C GLU A 99 -5.13 -8.31 -2.26
N ARG A 100 -5.27 -8.15 -0.94
CA ARG A 100 -6.24 -7.22 -0.34
C ARG A 100 -6.02 -5.77 -0.78
N PHE A 101 -4.76 -5.29 -0.78
CA PHE A 101 -4.43 -3.96 -1.31
C PHE A 101 -4.74 -3.82 -2.79
N SER A 102 -4.51 -4.87 -3.58
CA SER A 102 -4.79 -4.88 -5.01
C SER A 102 -6.29 -4.82 -5.29
N ALA A 103 -7.08 -5.64 -4.61
CA ALA A 103 -8.54 -5.69 -4.73
C ALA A 103 -9.20 -4.34 -4.40
N VAL A 104 -8.82 -3.70 -3.28
CA VAL A 104 -9.37 -2.38 -2.92
C VAL A 104 -8.96 -1.30 -3.92
N SER A 105 -7.72 -1.36 -4.44
CA SER A 105 -7.22 -0.38 -5.41
C SER A 105 -7.91 -0.52 -6.76
N GLU A 106 -8.13 -1.76 -7.22
CA GLU A 106 -8.85 -2.03 -8.45
C GLU A 106 -10.30 -1.53 -8.36
N ARG A 107 -10.98 -1.81 -7.25
CA ARG A 107 -12.36 -1.33 -7.05
C ARG A 107 -12.45 0.19 -7.00
N ILE A 108 -11.47 0.87 -6.40
CA ILE A 108 -11.40 2.35 -6.46
C ILE A 108 -11.13 2.85 -7.89
N ASN A 109 -10.26 2.19 -8.66
CA ASN A 109 -10.01 2.56 -10.06
C ASN A 109 -11.27 2.41 -10.92
N GLN A 110 -12.12 1.40 -10.63
CA GLN A 110 -13.41 1.24 -11.29
C GLN A 110 -14.37 2.39 -10.93
N VAL A 111 -14.44 2.78 -9.65
CA VAL A 111 -15.21 3.96 -9.21
C VAL A 111 -14.73 5.23 -9.93
N GLU A 112 -13.40 5.46 -9.98
CA GLU A 112 -12.79 6.58 -10.70
C GLU A 112 -13.24 6.59 -12.16
N LYS A 113 -13.13 5.44 -12.85
CA LYS A 113 -13.53 5.29 -14.24
C LYS A 113 -15.01 5.65 -14.46
N HIS A 114 -15.90 5.14 -13.62
CA HIS A 114 -17.34 5.42 -13.76
C HIS A 114 -17.70 6.88 -13.48
N LEU A 115 -16.99 7.55 -12.57
CA LEU A 115 -17.13 8.99 -12.38
C LEU A 115 -16.71 9.76 -13.64
N ARG A 116 -15.61 9.36 -14.31
CA ARG A 116 -15.21 9.94 -15.59
C ARG A 116 -16.26 9.72 -16.68
N ASP A 117 -16.81 8.51 -16.78
CA ASP A 117 -17.86 8.17 -17.75
C ASP A 117 -19.13 9.02 -17.54
N LYS A 118 -19.45 9.34 -16.27
CA LYS A 118 -20.55 10.25 -15.88
C LYS A 118 -20.19 11.74 -15.98
N LYS A 119 -19.04 12.08 -16.58
CA LYS A 119 -18.52 13.45 -16.75
C LYS A 119 -18.21 14.18 -15.43
N GLN A 120 -17.98 13.44 -14.35
CA GLN A 120 -17.62 13.96 -13.03
C GLN A 120 -16.09 14.04 -12.90
N GLN A 121 -15.49 14.83 -13.77
CA GLN A 121 -14.04 14.87 -13.98
C GLN A 121 -13.28 15.34 -12.72
N VAL A 122 -13.78 16.38 -12.04
CA VAL A 122 -13.12 16.96 -10.86
C VAL A 122 -13.04 15.93 -9.73
N ILE A 123 -14.16 15.27 -9.42
CA ILE A 123 -14.23 14.21 -8.39
C ILE A 123 -13.30 13.05 -8.76
N ALA A 124 -13.31 12.60 -10.03
CA ALA A 124 -12.43 11.54 -10.49
C ALA A 124 -10.94 11.92 -10.36
N ASP A 125 -10.59 13.17 -10.60
CA ASP A 125 -9.21 13.66 -10.48
C ASP A 125 -8.73 13.71 -9.02
N PHE A 126 -9.61 14.06 -8.07
CA PHE A 126 -9.30 13.93 -6.65
C PHE A 126 -9.08 12.47 -6.24
N ILE A 127 -9.95 11.55 -6.66
CA ILE A 127 -9.77 10.10 -6.38
C ILE A 127 -8.46 9.61 -6.97
N ARG A 128 -8.10 10.03 -8.18
CA ARG A 128 -6.84 9.68 -8.82
C ARG A 128 -5.64 10.18 -8.02
N LYS A 129 -5.68 11.43 -7.55
CA LYS A 129 -4.65 12.02 -6.69
C LYS A 129 -4.49 11.22 -5.41
N ILE A 130 -5.60 10.82 -4.78
CA ILE A 130 -5.58 9.98 -3.58
C ILE A 130 -4.96 8.60 -3.88
N GLN A 131 -5.25 7.96 -5.02
CA GLN A 131 -4.62 6.68 -5.40
C GLN A 131 -3.10 6.81 -5.55
N LEU A 132 -2.60 7.92 -6.09
CA LEU A 132 -1.16 8.15 -6.24
C LEU A 132 -0.47 8.31 -4.89
N GLU A 133 -1.04 9.11 -4.00
CA GLU A 133 -0.51 9.28 -2.64
C GLU A 133 -0.63 7.98 -1.83
N GLU A 134 -1.71 7.20 -1.98
CA GLU A 134 -1.86 5.91 -1.30
C GLU A 134 -0.84 4.87 -1.78
N LYS A 135 -0.43 4.91 -3.06
CA LYS A 135 0.68 4.11 -3.55
C LYS A 135 2.00 4.50 -2.88
N GLU A 136 2.27 5.79 -2.70
CA GLU A 136 3.46 6.28 -1.98
C GLU A 136 3.43 5.87 -0.50
N LYS A 137 2.28 6.05 0.17
CA LYS A 137 2.06 5.64 1.55
C LYS A 137 2.31 4.15 1.77
N LEU A 138 1.89 3.27 0.86
CA LEU A 138 2.16 1.84 0.95
C LEU A 138 3.67 1.54 0.89
N LEU A 139 4.39 2.20 -0.01
CA LEU A 139 5.85 2.05 -0.12
C LEU A 139 6.56 2.56 1.15
N LEU A 140 6.18 3.74 1.64
CA LEU A 140 6.74 4.31 2.87
C LEU A 140 6.42 3.44 4.09
N THR A 141 5.19 2.93 4.20
CA THR A 141 4.79 2.01 5.28
C THR A 141 5.68 0.76 5.28
N SER A 142 5.89 0.17 4.10
CA SER A 142 6.74 -1.02 3.94
C SER A 142 8.19 -0.73 4.34
N ALA A 143 8.74 0.40 3.88
CA ALA A 143 10.10 0.82 4.23
C ALA A 143 10.26 1.05 5.75
N VAL A 144 9.31 1.75 6.39
CA VAL A 144 9.30 1.96 7.85
C VAL A 144 9.29 0.63 8.60
N LEU A 145 8.46 -0.34 8.17
CA LEU A 145 8.38 -1.64 8.83
C LEU A 145 9.68 -2.44 8.72
N ILE A 146 10.30 -2.45 7.54
CA ILE A 146 11.58 -3.13 7.31
C ILE A 146 12.70 -2.47 8.12
N GLU A 147 12.81 -1.14 8.12
CA GLU A 147 13.84 -0.44 8.89
C GLU A 147 13.66 -0.64 10.40
N LYS A 148 12.42 -0.65 10.90
CA LYS A 148 12.14 -0.98 12.30
C LYS A 148 12.51 -2.43 12.65
N MET A 149 12.31 -3.36 11.73
CA MET A 149 12.77 -4.75 11.89
C MET A 149 14.30 -4.80 12.00
N ARG A 150 15.02 -4.15 11.07
CA ARG A 150 16.50 -4.10 11.08
C ARG A 150 17.04 -3.48 12.36
N LEU A 151 16.44 -2.38 12.82
CA LEU A 151 16.79 -1.74 14.08
C LEU A 151 16.58 -2.69 15.26
N THR A 152 15.45 -3.38 15.31
CA THR A 152 15.14 -4.36 16.36
C THR A 152 16.14 -5.51 16.37
N ASP A 153 16.57 -5.99 15.19
CA ASP A 153 17.56 -7.06 15.08
C ASP A 153 18.96 -6.59 15.52
N ALA A 154 19.36 -5.38 15.14
CA ALA A 154 20.63 -4.77 15.53
C ALA A 154 20.73 -4.62 17.06
N LEU A 155 19.65 -4.13 17.70
CA LEU A 155 19.58 -3.97 19.16
C LEU A 155 19.61 -5.28 19.94
N LYS A 156 19.26 -6.41 19.31
CA LYS A 156 19.27 -7.74 19.94
C LYS A 156 20.63 -8.44 19.88
N GLN A 157 21.61 -7.87 19.17
CA GLN A 157 22.94 -8.46 19.11
C GLN A 157 23.63 -8.38 20.49
N PRO A 158 24.49 -9.36 20.85
CA PRO A 158 25.19 -9.36 22.14
C PRO A 158 26.08 -8.13 22.37
N ASP A 159 26.57 -7.51 21.30
CA ASP A 159 27.37 -6.29 21.29
C ASP A 159 26.88 -5.41 20.12
N PRO A 160 25.82 -4.60 20.31
CA PRO A 160 25.25 -3.80 19.25
C PRO A 160 26.23 -2.71 18.77
N ASP A 161 26.47 -2.65 17.47
CA ASP A 161 27.23 -1.54 16.88
C ASP A 161 26.43 -0.23 16.97
N GLU A 162 26.87 0.67 17.87
CA GLU A 162 26.24 1.97 18.12
C GLU A 162 26.09 2.80 16.84
N SER A 163 27.06 2.69 15.91
CA SER A 163 27.02 3.46 14.67
C SER A 163 25.90 2.99 13.73
N THR A 164 25.75 1.67 13.58
CA THR A 164 24.64 1.05 12.83
C THR A 164 23.30 1.35 13.48
N VAL A 165 23.19 1.25 14.81
CA VAL A 165 21.96 1.55 15.54
C VAL A 165 21.54 3.01 15.32
N ALA A 166 22.44 3.97 15.54
CA ALA A 166 22.15 5.39 15.34
C ALA A 166 21.76 5.73 13.89
N PHE A 167 22.35 5.04 12.91
CA PHE A 167 21.98 5.18 11.51
C PHE A 167 20.54 4.70 11.25
N LEU A 168 20.19 3.50 11.74
CA LEU A 168 18.86 2.92 11.56
C LEU A 168 17.79 3.74 12.29
N GLU A 169 18.09 4.29 13.48
CA GLU A 169 17.19 5.21 14.19
C GLU A 169 16.87 6.45 13.35
N ARG A 170 17.89 7.10 12.79
CA ARG A 170 17.73 8.27 11.92
C ARG A 170 16.96 7.93 10.63
N SER A 171 17.22 6.75 10.06
CA SER A 171 16.50 6.24 8.90
C SER A 171 15.00 6.07 9.19
N VAL A 172 14.66 5.43 10.31
CA VAL A 172 13.28 5.26 10.78
C VAL A 172 12.60 6.62 11.03
N GLU A 173 13.29 7.55 11.68
CA GLU A 173 12.76 8.91 11.92
C GLU A 173 12.44 9.62 10.59
N THR A 174 13.39 9.62 9.66
CA THR A 174 13.23 10.24 8.34
C THR A 174 12.06 9.65 7.57
N LEU A 175 11.94 8.32 7.55
CA LEU A 175 10.86 7.63 6.85
C LEU A 175 9.50 7.88 7.52
N ASN A 176 9.43 7.94 8.85
CA ASN A 176 8.20 8.30 9.56
C ASN A 176 7.78 9.75 9.27
N GLY A 177 8.73 10.67 9.12
CA GLY A 177 8.47 12.05 8.70
C GLY A 177 7.78 12.07 7.34
N LYS A 178 8.40 11.47 6.32
CA LYS A 178 7.83 11.35 4.97
C LYS A 178 6.48 10.64 4.94
N HIS A 179 6.34 9.56 5.72
CA HIS A 179 5.08 8.83 5.84
C HIS A 179 3.97 9.73 6.41
N THR A 180 4.27 10.49 7.46
CA THR A 180 3.33 11.44 8.07
C THR A 180 2.91 12.52 7.09
N GLU A 181 3.86 13.11 6.36
CA GLU A 181 3.57 14.10 5.32
C GLU A 181 2.65 13.54 4.23
N CYS A 182 2.88 12.31 3.77
CA CYS A 182 2.02 11.65 2.80
C CYS A 182 0.59 11.44 3.32
N VAL A 183 0.44 11.03 4.59
CA VAL A 183 -0.88 10.90 5.24
C VAL A 183 -1.59 12.26 5.32
N VAL A 184 -0.88 13.35 5.63
CA VAL A 184 -1.45 14.70 5.64
C VAL A 184 -1.96 15.08 4.25
N ARG A 185 -1.15 14.89 3.20
CA ARG A 185 -1.58 15.16 1.81
C ARG A 185 -2.82 14.37 1.41
N ILE A 186 -2.92 13.10 1.80
CA ILE A 186 -4.12 12.29 1.55
C ILE A 186 -5.35 12.89 2.21
N ASN A 187 -5.23 13.30 3.48
CA ASN A 187 -6.33 13.88 4.23
C ASN A 187 -6.80 15.22 3.65
N GLU A 188 -5.86 16.09 3.24
CA GLU A 188 -6.18 17.35 2.55
C GLU A 188 -7.00 17.09 1.28
N VAL A 189 -6.58 16.11 0.45
CA VAL A 189 -7.32 15.79 -0.78
C VAL A 189 -8.68 15.14 -0.50
N LEU A 190 -8.79 14.36 0.59
CA LEU A 190 -10.08 13.82 1.04
C LEU A 190 -11.03 14.91 1.52
N GLU A 191 -10.52 15.97 2.14
CA GLU A 191 -11.29 17.14 2.55
C GLU A 191 -11.76 17.95 1.33
N ASP A 192 -10.87 18.19 0.36
CA ASP A 192 -11.22 18.83 -0.91
C ASP A 192 -12.30 18.04 -1.66
N LEU A 193 -12.15 16.72 -1.75
CA LEU A 193 -13.15 15.83 -2.35
C LEU A 193 -14.50 15.91 -1.63
N ARG A 194 -14.49 15.97 -0.29
CA ARG A 194 -15.72 16.10 0.51
C ARG A 194 -16.41 17.43 0.23
N ALA A 195 -15.66 18.52 0.10
CA ALA A 195 -16.21 19.83 -0.23
C ALA A 195 -16.84 19.81 -1.64
N GLU A 196 -16.11 19.30 -2.63
CA GLU A 196 -16.59 19.20 -4.02
C GLU A 196 -17.83 18.31 -4.14
N SER A 197 -17.87 17.21 -3.38
CA SER A 197 -19.00 16.27 -3.42
C SER A 197 -20.24 16.71 -2.64
N ALA A 198 -20.16 17.79 -1.86
CA ALA A 198 -21.30 18.30 -1.09
C ALA A 198 -22.43 18.85 -1.99
N ASP A 199 -22.07 19.35 -3.17
CA ASP A 199 -22.98 19.99 -4.12
C ASP A 199 -23.53 19.02 -5.18
N ILE A 200 -23.26 17.72 -5.07
CA ILE A 200 -23.80 16.73 -6.01
C ILE A 200 -25.32 16.68 -5.83
N VAL A 201 -26.07 17.18 -6.82
CA VAL A 201 -27.53 17.10 -6.88
C VAL A 201 -27.93 16.07 -7.92
N ASP A 202 -27.83 14.81 -7.56
CA ASP A 202 -28.31 13.67 -8.33
C ASP A 202 -29.62 13.09 -7.78
#